data_AF-A0A645I835-F1
#
_entry.id   AF-A0A645I835-F1
#
_cell.length_a   1.000
_cell.length_b   1.000
_cell.length_c   1.000
_cell.angle_alpha   90.00
_cell.angle_beta   90.00
_cell.angle_gamma   90.00
#
_symmetry.space_group_name_H-M   'P 1'
#
loop_
_entity.id
_entity.type
_entity.pdbx_description
1 polymer ?
#
loop_
_entity_poly.entity_id
_entity_poly.type
_entity_poly.pdbx_seq_one_letter_code
_entity_poly.pdbx_strand_id
1 'polypeptide(L)'
;MLERVDDLVAWASDVKDHALQLALGGKQWPGFKLVAGRSIRRYTNEGDVASAVIQAGGDPYEKKLLGITAMQKQLGKSQFEQLLGGLLEKPAGKPTLVPEYDKRPAINTAQHDFEEN
;
A
#
# COMPACT_ATOMS: atom_id res chain seq x y z
N MET A 1 -19.77 15.31 -7.20
CA MET A 1 -18.54 15.68 -7.94
C MET A 1 -17.39 14.72 -7.65
N LEU A 2 -17.14 14.35 -6.37
CA LEU A 2 -16.10 13.40 -5.97
C LEU A 2 -16.32 11.97 -6.50
N GLU A 3 -17.56 11.51 -6.57
CA GLU A 3 -17.92 10.14 -7.02
C GLU A 3 -17.49 9.81 -8.46
N ARG A 4 -17.27 10.82 -9.31
CA ARG A 4 -16.89 10.67 -10.73
C ARG A 4 -15.42 10.98 -11.00
N VAL A 5 -14.65 11.32 -9.97
CA VAL A 5 -13.22 11.64 -10.13
C VAL A 5 -12.45 10.40 -10.56
N ASP A 6 -12.77 9.24 -9.97
CA ASP A 6 -12.13 7.98 -10.33
C ASP A 6 -12.41 7.63 -11.81
N ASP A 7 -13.63 7.88 -12.30
CA ASP A 7 -13.99 7.69 -13.72
C ASP A 7 -13.18 8.60 -14.65
N LEU A 8 -12.96 9.87 -14.27
CA LEU A 8 -12.17 10.82 -15.08
C LEU A 8 -10.69 10.43 -15.11
N VAL A 9 -10.16 9.96 -13.98
CA VAL A 9 -8.78 9.44 -13.89
C VAL A 9 -8.62 8.19 -14.74
N ALA A 10 -9.60 7.28 -14.71
CA ALA A 10 -9.63 6.09 -15.57
C ALA A 10 -9.64 6.50 -17.04
N TRP A 11 -10.57 7.37 -17.46
CA TRP A 11 -10.65 7.85 -18.84
C TRP A 11 -9.36 8.54 -19.32
N ALA A 12 -8.75 9.40 -18.49
CA ALA A 12 -7.50 10.07 -18.84
C ALA A 12 -6.33 9.08 -18.97
N SER A 13 -6.36 7.97 -18.22
CA SER A 13 -5.39 6.88 -18.34
C SER A 13 -5.59 6.14 -19.66
N ASP A 14 -6.83 5.82 -20.02
CA ASP A 14 -7.17 5.16 -21.29
C ASP A 14 -6.72 5.99 -22.50
N VAL A 15 -6.90 7.32 -22.46
CA VAL A 15 -6.43 8.22 -23.52
C VAL A 15 -4.92 8.19 -23.68
N LYS A 16 -4.17 8.17 -22.55
CA LYS A 16 -2.70 8.08 -22.58
C LYS A 16 -2.24 6.76 -23.18
N ASP A 17 -2.87 5.66 -22.79
CA ASP A 17 -2.54 4.32 -23.29
C ASP A 17 -2.84 4.21 -24.78
N HIS A 18 -3.98 4.73 -25.23
CA HIS A 18 -4.31 4.79 -26.64
C HIS A 18 -3.31 5.64 -27.45
N ALA A 19 -2.92 6.80 -26.93
CA ALA A 19 -1.90 7.63 -27.57
C ALA A 19 -0.53 6.91 -27.64
N LEU A 20 -0.17 6.15 -26.60
CA LEU A 20 1.04 5.32 -26.60
C LEU A 20 0.98 4.24 -27.68
N GLN A 21 -0.14 3.52 -27.83
CA GLN A 21 -0.31 2.50 -28.87
C GLN A 21 -0.17 3.10 -30.28
N LEU A 22 -0.78 4.26 -30.51
CA LEU A 22 -0.63 4.97 -31.76
C LEU A 22 0.82 5.43 -32.00
N ALA A 23 1.53 5.90 -30.97
CA ALA A 23 2.96 6.22 -31.06
C ALA A 23 3.83 5.01 -31.41
N LEU A 24 3.54 3.85 -30.81
CA LEU A 24 4.21 2.59 -31.13
C LEU A 24 3.94 2.17 -32.58
N GLY A 25 2.76 2.48 -33.11
CA GLY A 25 2.40 2.32 -34.53
C GLY A 25 3.00 3.38 -35.47
N GLY A 26 3.86 4.27 -34.98
CA GLY A 26 4.57 5.26 -35.77
C GLY A 26 3.92 6.65 -35.84
N LYS A 27 2.80 6.88 -35.13
CA LYS A 27 2.20 8.22 -35.04
C LYS A 27 3.10 9.15 -34.22
N GLN A 28 3.30 10.36 -34.71
CA GLN A 28 4.09 11.38 -34.02
C GLN A 28 3.22 12.61 -33.74
N TRP A 29 3.46 13.27 -32.62
CA TRP A 29 2.83 14.54 -32.25
C TRP A 29 3.91 15.61 -32.07
N PRO A 30 3.72 16.82 -32.60
CA PRO A 30 4.65 17.93 -32.36
C PRO A 30 4.84 18.19 -30.87
N GLY A 31 6.09 18.29 -30.43
CA GLY A 31 6.45 18.50 -29.02
C GLY A 31 6.53 17.25 -28.15
N PHE A 32 6.19 16.07 -28.69
CA PHE A 32 6.27 14.79 -27.98
C PHE A 32 7.25 13.85 -28.68
N LYS A 33 7.97 13.04 -27.89
CA LYS A 33 8.83 11.97 -28.39
C LYS A 33 8.52 10.66 -27.69
N LEU A 34 8.53 9.57 -28.45
CA LEU A 34 8.49 8.23 -27.89
C LEU A 34 9.89 7.88 -27.38
N VAL A 35 9.98 7.48 -26.11
CA VAL A 35 11.22 7.06 -25.46
C VAL A 35 11.00 5.74 -24.75
N ALA A 36 12.06 4.94 -24.61
CA ALA A 36 12.01 3.78 -23.74
C ALA A 36 11.64 4.22 -22.32
N GLY A 37 10.77 3.46 -21.66
CA GLY A 37 10.45 3.66 -20.27
C GLY A 37 11.72 3.61 -19.40
N ARG A 38 11.66 4.22 -18.21
CA ARG A 38 12.78 4.18 -17.27
C ARG A 38 13.04 2.74 -16.85
N SER A 39 14.18 2.19 -17.24
CA SER A 39 14.61 0.87 -16.77
C SER A 39 14.92 0.96 -15.27
N ILE A 40 14.29 0.10 -14.47
CA ILE A 40 14.57 -0.04 -13.04
C ILE A 40 15.56 -1.19 -12.90
N ARG A 41 16.72 -0.91 -12.29
CA ARG A 41 17.69 -1.95 -11.93
C ARG A 41 17.04 -2.88 -10.91
N ARG A 42 17.03 -4.17 -11.22
CA ARG A 42 16.60 -5.23 -10.31
C ARG A 42 17.71 -6.26 -10.24
N TYR A 43 17.82 -6.91 -9.10
CA TYR A 43 18.68 -8.08 -8.98
C TYR A 43 18.12 -9.18 -9.88
N THR A 44 18.97 -9.70 -10.76
CA THR A 44 18.63 -10.83 -11.65
C THR A 44 18.48 -12.11 -10.84
N ASN A 45 19.33 -12.26 -9.83
CA ASN A 45 19.31 -13.34 -8.87
C ASN A 45 19.68 -12.75 -7.50
N GLU A 46 18.71 -12.70 -6.60
CA GLU A 46 18.91 -12.19 -5.23
C GLU A 46 19.93 -13.02 -4.45
N GLY A 47 20.09 -14.31 -4.78
CA GLY A 47 21.03 -15.23 -4.14
C GLY A 47 22.48 -14.97 -4.56
N ASP A 48 22.73 -14.74 -5.85
CA ASP A 48 24.06 -14.38 -6.33
C ASP A 48 24.49 -13.01 -5.79
N VAL A 49 23.52 -12.09 -5.66
CA VAL A 49 23.73 -10.77 -5.08
C VAL A 49 24.05 -10.86 -3.60
N ALA A 50 23.26 -11.60 -2.82
CA ALA A 50 23.55 -11.82 -1.41
C ALA A 50 24.92 -12.49 -1.22
N SER A 51 25.25 -13.48 -2.04
CA SER A 51 26.54 -14.19 -2.00
C SER A 51 27.71 -13.26 -2.30
N ALA A 52 27.59 -12.42 -3.32
CA ALA A 52 28.61 -11.44 -3.65
C ALA A 52 28.82 -10.41 -2.53
N VAL A 53 27.72 -9.93 -1.94
CA VAL A 53 27.77 -8.97 -0.82
C VAL A 53 28.39 -9.60 0.42
N ILE A 54 28.04 -10.85 0.75
CA ILE A 54 28.60 -11.58 1.90
C ILE A 54 30.08 -11.91 1.68
N GLN A 55 30.48 -12.34 0.48
CA GLN A 55 31.89 -12.56 0.13
C GLN A 55 32.71 -11.27 0.23
N ALA A 56 32.10 -10.12 -0.03
CA ALA A 56 32.68 -8.81 0.19
C ALA A 56 32.64 -8.34 1.66
N GLY A 57 32.12 -9.15 2.59
CA GLY A 57 32.04 -8.84 4.03
C GLY A 57 30.85 -7.95 4.44
N GLY A 58 29.87 -7.76 3.55
CA GLY A 58 28.65 -6.99 3.81
C GLY A 58 27.48 -7.86 4.27
N ASP A 59 26.49 -7.22 4.92
CA ASP A 59 25.19 -7.82 5.25
C ASP A 59 24.16 -7.38 4.17
N PRO A 60 23.73 -8.27 3.26
CA PRO A 60 22.82 -7.91 2.17
C PRO A 60 21.36 -7.75 2.62
N TYR A 61 21.06 -8.05 3.88
CA TYR A 61 19.69 -8.11 4.37
C TYR A 61 19.36 -6.94 5.29
N GLU A 62 18.14 -6.44 5.16
CA GLU A 62 17.63 -5.38 6.02
C GLU A 62 17.07 -5.96 7.34
N LYS A 63 17.46 -5.39 8.48
CA LYS A 63 16.95 -5.78 9.81
C LYS A 63 15.66 -5.04 10.11
N LYS A 64 14.54 -5.76 10.14
CA LYS A 64 13.20 -5.19 10.35
C LYS A 64 12.81 -5.09 11.83
N LEU A 65 12.10 -4.01 12.15
CA LEU A 65 11.53 -3.75 13.48
C LEU A 65 10.53 -4.85 13.90
N LEU A 66 10.60 -5.23 15.17
CA LEU A 66 9.71 -6.23 15.73
C LEU A 66 8.27 -5.72 15.78
N GLY A 67 7.31 -6.59 15.47
CA GLY A 67 5.90 -6.28 15.65
C GLY A 67 5.53 -6.08 17.13
N ILE A 68 4.45 -5.36 17.38
CA ILE A 68 3.91 -4.98 18.71
C ILE A 68 3.95 -6.13 19.72
N THR A 69 3.38 -7.28 19.37
CA THR A 69 3.32 -8.46 20.26
C THR A 69 4.72 -9.03 20.57
N ALA A 70 5.64 -8.95 19.61
CA ALA A 70 7.01 -9.44 19.79
C ALA A 70 7.80 -8.50 20.71
N MET A 71 7.64 -7.20 20.53
CA MET A 71 8.19 -6.21 21.45
C MET A 71 7.60 -6.34 22.86
N GLN A 72 6.32 -6.66 22.98
CA GLN A 72 5.65 -6.84 24.27
C GLN A 72 6.15 -8.03 25.07
N LYS A 73 6.49 -9.13 24.39
CA LYS A 73 7.11 -10.29 25.04
C LYS A 73 8.56 -10.02 25.43
N GLN A 74 9.30 -9.29 24.62
CA GLN A 74 10.72 -9.01 24.88
C GLN A 74 10.91 -8.04 26.06
N LEU A 75 10.08 -7.01 26.14
CA LEU A 75 10.14 -6.02 27.22
C LEU A 75 9.31 -6.47 28.44
N GLY A 76 8.35 -7.36 28.24
CA GLY A 76 7.35 -7.73 29.26
C GLY A 76 6.23 -6.69 29.34
N LYS A 77 5.05 -7.09 29.80
CA LYS A 77 3.84 -6.25 29.70
C LYS A 77 3.97 -4.89 30.38
N SER A 78 4.55 -4.83 31.57
CA SER A 78 4.73 -3.57 32.31
C SER A 78 5.69 -2.61 31.62
N GLN A 79 6.86 -3.09 31.21
CA GLN A 79 7.85 -2.27 30.52
C GLN A 79 7.40 -1.92 29.09
N PHE A 80 6.68 -2.82 28.43
CA PHE A 80 6.08 -2.56 27.13
C PHE A 80 4.98 -1.50 27.20
N GLU A 81 4.06 -1.57 28.17
CA GLU A 81 3.03 -0.56 28.34
C GLU A 81 3.62 0.78 28.82
N GLN A 82 4.66 0.75 29.66
CA GLN A 82 5.35 1.96 30.10
C GLN A 82 6.15 2.63 28.97
N LEU A 83 6.83 1.85 28.12
CA LEU A 83 7.69 2.38 27.05
C LEU A 83 6.94 2.59 25.73
N LEU A 84 6.07 1.67 25.37
CA LEU A 84 5.38 1.60 24.07
C LEU A 84 3.86 1.80 24.19
N GLY A 85 3.27 1.79 25.39
CA GLY A 85 1.82 1.95 25.58
C GLY A 85 1.29 3.31 25.12
N GLY A 86 2.02 4.39 25.39
CA GLY A 86 1.73 5.71 24.82
C GLY A 86 2.02 5.82 23.31
N LEU A 87 2.65 4.81 22.71
CA LEU A 87 3.03 4.73 21.30
C LEU A 87 2.17 3.73 20.50
N LEU A 88 1.12 3.19 21.12
CA LEU A 88 0.17 2.28 20.50
C LEU A 88 -1.13 3.02 20.23
N GLU A 89 -1.47 3.20 18.96
CA GLU A 89 -2.78 3.65 18.56
C GLU A 89 -3.67 2.44 18.25
N LYS A 90 -4.86 2.40 18.85
CA LYS A 90 -5.88 1.40 18.51
C LYS A 90 -6.97 2.08 17.68
N PRO A 91 -6.82 2.17 16.36
CA PRO A 91 -7.86 2.72 15.52
C PRO A 91 -9.12 1.83 15.64
N ALA A 92 -10.28 2.45 15.84
CA ALA A 92 -11.54 1.74 15.72
C ALA A 92 -11.62 1.17 14.30
N GLY A 93 -11.80 -0.15 14.18
CA GLY A 93 -11.88 -0.79 12.87
C GLY A 93 -13.00 -0.19 12.04
N LYS A 94 -12.78 -0.02 10.73
CA LYS A 94 -13.80 0.50 9.81
C LYS A 94 -15.08 -0.35 9.92
N PRO A 95 -16.26 0.25 10.10
CA PRO A 95 -17.51 -0.50 10.09
C PRO A 95 -17.62 -1.25 8.76
N THR A 96 -17.84 -2.55 8.85
CA THR A 96 -17.90 -3.46 7.70
C THR A 96 -19.21 -4.23 7.79
N LEU A 97 -19.94 -4.29 6.67
CA LEU A 97 -21.17 -5.08 6.58
C LEU A 97 -20.83 -6.57 6.70
N VAL A 98 -21.43 -7.24 7.68
CA VAL A 98 -21.20 -8.66 7.98
C VAL A 98 -22.53 -9.42 7.94
N PRO A 99 -22.54 -10.72 7.60
CA PRO A 99 -23.76 -11.52 7.56
C PRO A 99 -24.45 -11.63 8.93
N GLU A 100 -25.77 -11.77 8.96
CA GLU A 100 -26.60 -11.70 10.19
C GLU A 100 -26.26 -12.75 11.27
N TYR A 101 -25.59 -13.84 10.91
CA TYR A 101 -25.14 -14.86 11.86
C TYR A 101 -23.85 -14.47 12.61
N ASP A 102 -23.22 -13.34 12.28
CA ASP A 102 -22.09 -12.79 13.03
C ASP A 102 -22.58 -12.35 14.42
N LYS A 103 -21.91 -12.87 15.47
CA LYS A 103 -22.32 -12.65 16.86
C LYS A 103 -22.00 -11.25 17.38
N ARG A 104 -21.26 -10.43 16.63
CA ARG A 104 -20.96 -9.06 17.03
C ARG A 104 -22.24 -8.23 16.98
N PRO A 105 -22.52 -7.40 18.01
CA PRO A 105 -23.73 -6.59 18.01
C PRO A 105 -23.69 -5.65 16.80
N ALA A 106 -24.80 -5.61 16.06
CA ALA A 106 -24.98 -4.66 14.99
C ALA A 106 -24.82 -3.24 15.55
N ILE A 107 -24.03 -2.42 14.86
CA ILE A 107 -23.92 -1.01 15.18
C ILE A 107 -25.22 -0.36 14.66
N ASN A 108 -26.12 0.04 15.56
CA ASN A 108 -27.34 0.78 15.18
C ASN A 108 -26.95 2.24 14.88
N THR A 109 -26.70 2.57 13.61
CA THR A 109 -26.39 3.95 13.18
C THR A 109 -27.61 4.86 13.08
N ALA A 110 -28.82 4.38 13.40
CA ALA A 110 -30.08 5.11 13.22
C ALA A 110 -30.32 6.32 14.15
N GLN A 111 -29.38 6.67 15.04
CA GLN A 111 -29.39 7.96 15.76
C GLN A 111 -28.31 8.94 15.26
N HIS A 112 -27.52 8.55 14.26
CA HIS A 112 -26.46 9.40 13.72
C HIS A 112 -26.65 9.87 12.29
N ASP A 113 -27.70 9.45 11.57
CA ASP A 113 -27.99 10.05 10.27
C ASP A 113 -29.48 10.04 9.96
N PHE A 114 -30.10 11.21 10.12
CA PHE A 114 -31.02 11.67 9.09
C PHE A 114 -30.15 12.21 7.96
N GLU A 115 -29.98 11.42 6.91
CA GLU A 115 -29.99 11.88 5.51
C GLU A 115 -30.50 10.73 4.63
N GLU A 116 -31.80 10.84 4.34
CA GLU A 116 -32.53 10.32 3.17
C GLU A 116 -32.60 8.81 2.93
N ASN A 117 -33.76 8.17 2.71
CA ASN A 117 -35.16 8.58 2.55
C ASN A 117 -36.02 7.35 2.88
#